data_AF-A0A946M2U0-F1
#
_entry.id   AF-A0A946M2U0-F1
#
_cell.length_a   1.000
_cell.length_b   1.000
_cell.length_c   1.000
_cell.angle_alpha   90.00
_cell.angle_beta   90.00
_cell.angle_gamma   90.00
#
_symmetry.space_group_name_H-M   'P 1'
#
loop_
_entity.id
_entity.type
_entity.pdbx_description
1 polymer ?
#
loop_
_entity_poly.entity_id
_entity_poly.type
_entity_poly.pdbx_seq_one_letter_code
_entity_poly.pdbx_strand_id
1 'polypeptide(L)' 'MIVFGTISQEEFLSDYWQKKPLLIKQALPGFITPISPDE' A
#
# COMPACT_ATOMS: atom_id res chain seq x y z
N MET A 1 4.07 -6.73 -5.60
CA MET A 1 4.97 -6.18 -4.57
C MET A 1 4.48 -4.78 -4.23
N ILE A 2 4.24 -4.47 -2.96
CA ILE A 2 3.75 -3.14 -2.54
C ILE A 2 4.93 -2.18 -2.50
N VAL A 3 4.74 -0.99 -3.08
CA VAL A 3 5.71 0.10 -3.05
C VAL A 3 5.32 1.07 -1.94
N PHE A 4 6.20 1.27 -0.96
CA PHE A 4 5.96 2.16 0.19
C PHE A 4 6.31 3.64 -0.10
N GLY A 5 6.74 3.96 -1.32
CA GLY A 5 7.04 5.33 -1.74
C GLY A 5 8.25 5.89 -1.01
N THR A 6 8.04 6.93 -0.21
CA THR A 6 9.10 7.66 0.52
C THR A 6 9.42 7.07 1.90
N ILE A 7 8.69 6.06 2.36
CA ILE A 7 8.94 5.41 3.66
C ILE A 7 9.43 3.99 3.46
N SER A 8 10.26 3.52 4.38
CA SER A 8 10.68 2.13 4.46
C SER A 8 9.61 1.24 5.10
N GLN A 9 9.76 -0.07 4.93
CA GLN A 9 8.92 -1.05 5.62
C GLN A 9 9.13 -1.01 7.14
N GLU A 10 10.33 -0.69 7.61
CA GLU A 10 10.66 -0.54 9.04
C GLU A 10 9.94 0.66 9.65
N GLU A 11 9.94 1.81 8.97
CA GLU A 11 9.18 2.99 9.39
C GLU A 11 7.67 2.73 9.39
N PHE A 12 7.15 1.98 8.42
CA PHE A 12 5.74 1.58 8.40
C PHE A 12 5.35 0.78 9.65
N LEU A 13 6.15 -0.24 10.00
CA LEU A 13 5.89 -1.09 11.17
C LEU A 13 6.07 -0.33 12.49
N SER A 14 7.07 0.53 12.59
CA SER A 14 7.31 1.33 13.79
C SER A 14 6.21 2.37 13.99
N ASP A 15 5.86 3.16 12.98
CA ASP A 15 5.16 4.42 13.24
C ASP A 15 3.68 4.39 12.84
N TYR A 16 3.28 3.46 11.97
CA TYR A 16 1.93 3.44 11.38
C TYR A 16 1.15 2.18 11.69
N TRP A 17 1.78 1.00 11.65
CA TRP A 17 1.11 -0.28 11.84
C TRP A 17 0.39 -0.34 13.19
N GLN A 18 -0.94 -0.58 13.15
CA GLN A 18 -1.84 -0.57 14.31
C GLN A 18 -1.82 0.71 15.18
N LYS A 19 -1.22 1.80 14.70
CA LYS A 19 -1.13 3.07 15.44
C LYS A 19 -2.00 4.17 14.82
N LYS A 20 -1.86 4.40 13.52
CA LYS A 20 -2.55 5.50 12.81
C LYS A 20 -2.74 5.19 11.32
N PRO A 21 -3.76 5.76 10.66
CA PRO A 21 -3.96 5.58 9.23
C PRO A 21 -2.81 6.20 8.42
N LEU A 22 -2.56 5.64 7.23
CA LEU A 22 -1.56 6.10 6.29
C LEU A 22 -2.08 5.97 4.85
N LEU A 23 -1.90 7.00 4.03
CA LEU A 23 -2.17 6.97 2.59
C LEU A 23 -0.87 6.81 1.80
N ILE A 24 -0.73 5.70 1.08
CA ILE A 24 0.40 5.45 0.16
C ILE A 24 -0.09 5.64 -1.28
N LYS A 25 0.29 6.74 -1.91
CA LYS A 25 -0.10 7.04 -3.30
C LYS A 25 0.60 6.08 -4.26
N GLN A 26 -0.13 5.53 -5.22
CA GLN A 26 0.40 4.62 -6.25
C GLN A 26 1.17 3.41 -5.67
N ALA A 27 0.71 2.86 -4.54
CA ALA A 27 1.36 1.72 -3.87
C ALA A 27 1.44 0.45 -4.75
N LEU A 28 0.56 0.34 -5.75
CA LEU A 28 0.52 -0.73 -6.74
C LEU A 28 0.55 -0.09 -8.15
N PRO A 29 1.73 0.29 -8.66
CA PRO A 29 1.84 0.87 -10.00
C PRO A 29 1.34 -0.10 -11.06
N GLY A 30 0.51 0.38 -11.99
CA GLY A 30 -0.04 -0.46 -13.07
C GLY A 30 -1.00 -1.55 -12.59
N PHE A 31 -1.64 -1.39 -11.43
CA PHE A 31 -2.63 -2.35 -10.94
C PHE A 31 -3.76 -2.56 -11.93
N ILE A 32 -4.03 -3.83 -12.23
CA ILE A 32 -5.18 -4.31 -13.00
C ILE A 32 -5.98 -5.22 -12.07
N THR A 33 -7.29 -5.02 -12.01
CA THR A 33 -8.16 -5.84 -11.17
C THR A 33 -8.07 -7.31 -11.62
N PRO A 34 -7.83 -8.26 -10.69
CA PRO A 34 -7.67 -9.68 -11.04
C PRO A 34 -8.99 -10.38 -11.39
N ILE A 35 -10.12 -9.72 -11.12
CA ILE A 35 -11.47 -10.21 -11.36
C ILE A 35 -12.24 -9.21 -12.23
N SER A 36 -13.15 -9.73 -13.04
CA SER A 36 -14.05 -8.89 -13.83
C SER A 36 -15.16 -8.31 -12.94
N PRO A 37 -15.83 -7.22 -13.34
CA PRO A 37 -16.92 -6.64 -12.55
C PRO A 37 -18.14 -7.56 -12.38
N ASP A 38 -18.32 -8.52 -13.29
CA ASP A 38 -19.47 -9.43 -13.34
C ASP A 38 -19.24 -10.77 -12.59
N GLU A 39 -18.06 -10.95 -11.98
CA GLU A 39 -17.69 -12.11 -11.14
C GLU A 39 -17.60 -11.73 -9.65
#